data_AF-A0A241W2T8-F1
#
_entry.id   AF-A0A241W2T8-F1
#
_cell.length_a   1.000
_cell.length_b   1.000
_cell.length_c   1.000
_cell.angle_alpha   90.00
_cell.angle_beta   90.00
_cell.angle_gamma   90.00
#
_symmetry.space_group_name_H-M   'P 1'
#
loop_
_entity.id
_entity.type
_entity.pdbx_description
1 polymer ?
#
loop_
_entity_poly.entity_id
_entity_poly.type
_entity_poly.pdbx_seq_one_letter_code
_entity_poly.pdbx_strand_id
1 'polypeptide(L)'
;MKNKLRMRNILPAILHLGTAIAVAKKEFSENLRWHDTPADAPYTRLFDAETIARAYSGHIAPIVRERLAQAGHFIAVNNSRVCIMRCIDFEHGARHVELFRIYPKCPDVMDTLLKAINDYPDSSILVSSNGDGNLVVNELRKRGIFHTSIHWGCGCFGEKNYKQYANKRAQAYGYMAHAMYLGNVRINTAEKKADIQAQLASITQSQDSLLRIKVISKSDLISAGHQEPDIADVLAFAFLEGMNMPKPVQTEGV
;
A
#
# COMPACT_ATOMS: atom_id res chain seq x y z
N MET A 1 27.73 -13.31 42.80
CA MET A 1 26.95 -14.53 42.45
C MET A 1 25.64 -14.07 41.83
N LYS A 2 25.24 -14.34 40.58
CA LYS A 2 25.48 -15.49 39.71
C LYS A 2 25.51 -15.02 38.25
N ASN A 3 26.52 -15.49 37.52
CA ASN A 3 26.46 -15.69 36.06
C ASN A 3 25.22 -16.53 35.71
N LYS A 4 24.52 -16.18 34.64
CA LYS A 4 23.82 -17.15 33.79
C LYS A 4 23.67 -16.59 32.38
N LEU A 5 24.47 -17.17 31.48
CA LEU A 5 24.26 -17.17 30.03
C LEU A 5 22.76 -17.21 29.72
N ARG A 6 22.24 -16.27 28.92
CA ARG A 6 20.99 -16.48 28.18
C ARG A 6 21.31 -16.71 26.72
N MET A 7 20.91 -17.90 26.29
CA MET A 7 21.23 -18.55 25.04
C MET A 7 20.87 -17.69 23.83
N ARG A 8 21.85 -17.60 22.93
CA ARG A 8 21.66 -17.40 21.49
C ARG A 8 20.70 -18.45 20.92
N ASN A 9 19.96 -18.06 19.88
CA ASN A 9 19.41 -18.87 18.80
C ASN A 9 18.34 -19.88 19.24
N ILE A 10 17.03 -19.65 19.03
CA ILE A 10 16.30 -20.05 17.80
C ILE A 10 14.94 -19.29 17.67
N LEU A 11 14.70 -18.28 18.51
CA LEU A 11 13.41 -17.58 18.60
C LEU A 11 13.02 -16.60 17.46
N PRO A 12 13.93 -16.06 16.61
CA PRO A 12 13.53 -15.11 15.55
C PRO A 12 12.72 -15.70 14.39
N ALA A 13 12.64 -17.03 14.25
CA ALA A 13 12.00 -17.66 13.09
C ALA A 13 10.54 -18.11 13.33
N ILE A 14 10.10 -18.23 14.58
CA ILE A 14 8.78 -18.79 14.93
C ILE A 14 7.87 -17.73 15.59
N LEU A 15 8.44 -16.66 16.17
CA LEU A 15 7.67 -15.63 16.90
C LEU A 15 7.10 -14.49 16.04
N HIS A 16 7.43 -14.40 14.74
CA HIS A 16 6.81 -13.43 13.82
C HIS A 16 5.36 -13.77 13.42
N LEU A 17 4.85 -14.96 13.78
CA LEU A 17 3.44 -15.31 13.60
C LEU A 17 2.59 -14.99 14.85
N GLY A 18 3.15 -15.07 16.06
CA GLY A 18 2.39 -14.92 17.31
C GLY A 18 2.10 -13.47 17.70
N THR A 19 3.03 -12.54 17.48
CA THR A 19 2.82 -11.12 17.81
C THR A 19 1.90 -10.42 16.82
N ALA A 20 1.92 -10.75 15.52
CA ALA A 20 0.92 -10.24 14.59
C ALA A 20 -0.51 -10.66 14.96
N ILE A 21 -0.68 -11.88 15.49
CA ILE A 21 -1.96 -12.42 15.97
C ILE A 21 -2.41 -11.77 17.29
N ALA A 22 -1.49 -11.46 18.20
CA ALA A 22 -1.81 -10.73 19.43
C ALA A 22 -2.05 -9.23 19.20
N VAL A 23 -1.37 -8.64 18.21
CA VAL A 23 -1.56 -7.24 17.79
C VAL A 23 -2.88 -7.09 17.05
N ALA A 24 -3.33 -8.10 16.28
CA ALA A 24 -4.66 -8.11 15.67
C ALA A 24 -5.82 -8.17 16.69
N LYS A 25 -5.54 -8.35 17.99
CA LYS A 25 -6.53 -8.18 19.07
C LYS A 25 -6.62 -6.76 19.62
N LYS A 26 -5.68 -5.87 19.28
CA LYS A 26 -5.87 -4.41 19.38
C LYS A 26 -6.35 -3.93 18.02
N GLU A 27 -7.46 -3.20 18.02
CA GLU A 27 -8.13 -2.82 16.79
C GLU A 27 -7.15 -2.10 15.84
N PHE A 28 -7.17 -2.46 14.55
CA PHE A 28 -6.38 -1.81 13.49
C PHE A 28 -6.47 -0.27 13.56
N SER A 29 -7.62 0.25 14.03
CA SER A 29 -7.95 1.66 14.26
C SER A 29 -7.03 2.36 15.28
N GLU A 30 -6.57 1.67 16.33
CA GLU A 30 -5.83 2.26 17.46
C GLU A 30 -4.38 2.63 17.10
N ASN A 31 -3.78 1.95 16.12
CA ASN A 31 -2.38 2.17 15.72
C ASN A 31 -2.22 3.19 14.59
N LEU A 32 -3.33 3.73 14.05
CA LEU A 32 -3.30 4.76 13.00
C LEU A 32 -3.01 6.12 13.60
N ARG A 33 -1.95 6.76 13.09
CA ARG A 33 -1.67 8.17 13.37
C ARG A 33 -2.49 9.05 12.44
N TRP A 34 -3.17 10.04 13.01
CA TRP A 34 -3.99 11.01 12.28
C TRP A 34 -3.29 12.36 12.30
N HIS A 35 -3.20 13.01 11.14
CA HIS A 35 -2.79 14.39 11.03
C HIS A 35 -3.79 15.15 10.16
N ASP A 36 -4.28 16.28 10.62
CA ASP A 36 -5.20 17.10 9.83
C ASP A 36 -4.37 18.00 8.91
N THR A 37 -4.05 17.47 7.73
CA THR A 37 -3.50 18.30 6.65
C THR A 37 -4.68 18.88 5.85
N PRO A 38 -4.71 20.19 5.56
CA PRO A 38 -5.77 20.78 4.76
C PRO A 38 -5.94 20.05 3.42
N ALA A 39 -7.18 19.81 3.01
CA ALA A 39 -7.49 19.13 1.75
C ALA A 39 -7.03 19.92 0.51
N ASP A 40 -6.59 21.17 0.65
CA ASP A 40 -6.03 22.04 -0.38
C ASP A 40 -4.52 22.26 -0.23
N ALA A 41 -3.87 21.57 0.71
CA ALA A 41 -2.42 21.71 0.92
C ALA A 41 -1.67 21.43 -0.40
N PRO A 42 -0.75 22.33 -0.81
CA PRO A 42 -0.04 22.20 -2.06
C PRO A 42 0.79 20.91 -2.08
N TYR A 43 0.88 20.30 -3.26
CA TYR A 43 1.72 19.12 -3.45
C TYR A 43 3.20 19.46 -3.21
N THR A 44 3.81 18.78 -2.24
CA THR A 44 5.25 18.83 -2.03
C THR A 44 5.87 17.55 -2.53
N ARG A 45 6.70 17.65 -3.56
CA ARG A 45 7.52 16.51 -4.03
C ARG A 45 8.37 15.99 -2.87
N LEU A 46 8.46 14.67 -2.76
CA LEU A 46 9.30 14.02 -1.75
C LEU A 46 10.80 14.23 -2.05
N PHE A 47 11.15 14.30 -3.33
CA PHE A 47 12.50 14.53 -3.81
C PHE A 47 12.47 15.58 -4.92
N ASP A 48 13.43 16.50 -4.91
CA ASP A 48 13.62 17.42 -6.03
C ASP A 48 14.24 16.70 -7.26
N ALA A 49 14.16 17.35 -8.42
CA ALA A 49 14.65 16.78 -9.68
C ALA A 49 16.17 16.50 -9.65
N GLU A 50 16.94 17.32 -8.92
CA GLU A 50 18.38 17.16 -8.77
C GLU A 50 18.71 15.89 -7.97
N THR A 51 18.01 15.66 -6.86
CA THR A 51 18.13 14.48 -6.00
C THR A 51 17.83 13.21 -6.78
N ILE A 52 16.76 13.23 -7.60
CA ILE A 52 16.43 12.12 -8.49
C ILE A 52 17.55 11.91 -9.52
N ALA A 53 17.97 12.96 -10.24
CA ALA A 53 19.02 12.86 -11.25
C ALA A 53 20.33 12.31 -10.68
N ARG A 54 20.74 12.77 -9.48
CA ARG A 54 21.94 12.30 -8.79
C ARG A 54 21.85 10.84 -8.35
N ALA A 55 20.68 10.36 -7.94
CA ALA A 55 20.47 8.95 -7.59
C ALA A 55 20.68 7.99 -8.78
N TYR A 56 20.33 8.46 -9.98
CA TYR A 56 20.40 7.66 -11.19
C TYR A 56 21.67 7.92 -12.03
N SER A 57 22.49 8.94 -11.71
CA SER A 57 23.74 9.27 -12.43
C SER A 57 24.95 8.35 -12.13
N GLY A 58 24.75 7.24 -11.41
CA GLY A 58 25.79 6.23 -11.17
C GLY A 58 26.76 6.51 -10.03
N HIS A 59 26.73 7.71 -9.42
CA HIS A 59 27.67 8.14 -8.38
C HIS A 59 27.19 7.89 -6.94
N ILE A 60 26.03 7.24 -6.78
CA ILE A 60 25.39 7.01 -5.48
C ILE A 60 25.44 5.52 -5.12
N ALA A 61 25.68 5.25 -3.83
CA ALA A 61 25.72 3.90 -3.29
C ALA A 61 24.43 3.12 -3.64
N PRO A 62 24.52 1.84 -4.06
CA PRO A 62 23.36 1.03 -4.48
C PRO A 62 22.20 1.03 -3.47
N ILE A 63 22.51 1.08 -2.18
CA ILE A 63 21.51 1.12 -1.09
C ILE A 63 20.64 2.38 -1.10
N VAL A 64 21.19 3.52 -1.50
CA VAL A 64 20.43 4.78 -1.58
C VAL A 64 19.52 4.77 -2.82
N ARG A 65 20.01 4.21 -3.94
CA ARG A 65 19.20 3.99 -5.14
C ARG A 65 18.04 3.03 -4.86
N GLU A 66 18.28 1.96 -4.12
CA GLU A 66 17.25 0.99 -3.72
C GLU A 66 16.19 1.64 -2.81
N ARG A 67 16.60 2.47 -1.86
CA ARG A 67 15.67 3.22 -1.00
C ARG A 67 14.85 4.25 -1.78
N LEU A 68 15.47 5.00 -2.68
CA LEU A 68 14.76 5.96 -3.53
C LEU A 68 13.81 5.28 -4.51
N ALA A 69 14.13 4.07 -4.98
CA ALA A 69 13.22 3.26 -5.80
C ALA A 69 12.02 2.71 -5.02
N GLN A 70 11.97 2.89 -3.69
CA GLN A 70 10.88 2.48 -2.82
C GLN A 70 10.13 3.66 -2.20
N ALA A 71 10.59 4.90 -2.41
CA ALA A 71 9.98 6.10 -1.89
C ALA A 71 9.38 6.97 -3.02
N GLY A 72 8.24 7.59 -2.75
CA GLY A 72 7.57 8.53 -3.65
C GLY A 72 6.06 8.46 -3.57
N HIS A 73 5.38 9.04 -4.56
CA HIS A 73 3.92 9.19 -4.58
C HIS A 73 3.23 8.09 -5.39
N PHE A 74 2.04 7.70 -4.92
CA PHE A 74 1.15 6.75 -5.57
C PHE A 74 -0.21 7.40 -5.77
N ILE A 75 -0.70 7.34 -7.00
CA ILE A 75 -2.12 7.49 -7.32
C ILE A 75 -2.67 6.07 -7.42
N ALA A 76 -3.50 5.69 -6.46
CA ALA A 76 -4.05 4.36 -6.36
C ALA A 76 -5.54 4.35 -6.66
N VAL A 77 -5.95 3.41 -7.50
CA VAL A 77 -7.31 3.29 -8.00
C VAL A 77 -7.86 1.90 -7.70
N ASN A 78 -8.98 1.85 -6.99
CA ASN A 78 -9.75 0.64 -6.77
C ASN A 78 -11.24 0.95 -6.95
N ASN A 79 -11.88 0.29 -7.92
CA ASN A 79 -13.24 0.58 -8.34
C ASN A 79 -13.41 2.09 -8.61
N SER A 80 -14.37 2.74 -7.94
CA SER A 80 -14.67 4.17 -8.08
C SER A 80 -13.90 5.08 -7.10
N ARG A 81 -12.79 4.59 -6.52
CA ARG A 81 -11.97 5.37 -5.57
C ARG A 81 -10.60 5.67 -6.15
N VAL A 82 -10.23 6.95 -6.08
CA VAL A 82 -8.87 7.44 -6.33
C VAL A 82 -8.34 7.98 -5.01
N CYS A 83 -7.21 7.44 -4.56
CA CYS A 83 -6.50 7.94 -3.39
C CYS A 83 -5.07 8.27 -3.76
N ILE A 84 -4.50 9.21 -3.01
CA ILE A 84 -3.10 9.56 -3.17
C ILE A 84 -2.37 9.25 -1.87
N MET A 85 -1.28 8.51 -2.02
CA MET A 85 -0.43 8.05 -0.92
C MET A 85 1.00 8.46 -1.20
N ARG A 86 1.79 8.58 -0.15
CA ARG A 86 3.24 8.72 -0.26
C ARG A 86 3.94 7.65 0.57
N CYS A 87 4.93 6.99 -0.01
CA CYS A 87 5.87 6.15 0.73
C CYS A 87 7.13 6.98 0.97
N ILE A 88 7.45 7.23 2.23
CA ILE A 88 8.54 8.12 2.62
C ILE A 88 9.86 7.36 2.64
N ASP A 89 9.85 6.18 3.26
CA ASP A 89 11.03 5.35 3.43
C ASP A 89 10.65 3.90 3.76
N PHE A 90 11.70 3.12 4.04
CA PHE A 90 11.62 1.77 4.54
C PHE A 90 12.36 1.72 5.88
N GLU A 91 11.61 1.81 6.98
CA GLU A 91 12.13 1.80 8.33
C GLU A 91 11.79 0.47 9.01
N HIS A 92 12.74 -0.12 9.75
CA HIS A 92 12.51 -1.34 10.54
C HIS A 92 11.95 -2.54 9.76
N GLY A 93 12.21 -2.63 8.45
CA GLY A 93 11.69 -3.72 7.63
C GLY A 93 10.25 -3.52 7.14
N ALA A 94 9.68 -2.31 7.26
CA ALA A 94 8.35 -1.97 6.80
C ALA A 94 8.32 -0.60 6.10
N ARG A 95 7.45 -0.46 5.09
CA ARG A 95 7.24 0.82 4.40
C ARG A 95 6.57 1.83 5.33
N HIS A 96 7.04 3.07 5.28
CA HIS A 96 6.35 4.20 5.89
C HIS A 96 5.41 4.84 4.87
N VAL A 97 4.12 4.64 5.05
CA VAL A 97 3.08 5.07 4.11
C VAL A 97 2.18 6.11 4.76
N GLU A 98 1.93 7.19 4.04
CA GLU A 98 0.96 8.18 4.44
C GLU A 98 -0.13 8.32 3.38
N LEU A 99 -1.39 8.08 3.77
CA LEU A 99 -2.56 8.36 2.95
C LEU A 99 -2.93 9.83 3.14
N PHE A 100 -2.79 10.64 2.09
CA PHE A 100 -2.91 12.09 2.24
C PHE A 100 -4.12 12.69 1.52
N ARG A 101 -4.69 11.99 0.54
CA ARG A 101 -5.90 12.45 -0.15
C ARG A 101 -6.79 11.30 -0.58
N ILE A 102 -8.10 11.46 -0.42
CA ILE A 102 -9.11 10.50 -0.88
C ILE A 102 -10.17 11.26 -1.68
N TYR A 103 -10.14 11.15 -3.00
CA TYR A 103 -11.14 11.82 -3.83
C TYR A 103 -12.56 11.28 -3.52
N PRO A 104 -13.60 12.09 -3.74
CA PRO A 104 -14.99 11.63 -3.70
C PRO A 104 -15.18 10.38 -4.59
N LYS A 105 -16.13 9.52 -4.22
CA LYS A 105 -16.48 8.37 -5.07
C LYS A 105 -17.08 8.93 -6.36
N CYS A 106 -16.51 8.60 -7.51
CA CYS A 106 -17.01 9.07 -8.80
C CYS A 106 -17.34 7.87 -9.71
N PRO A 107 -18.53 7.80 -10.32
CA PRO A 107 -18.82 6.81 -11.36
C PRO A 107 -17.84 6.92 -12.53
N ASP A 108 -17.47 8.15 -12.90
CA ASP A 108 -16.38 8.41 -13.84
C ASP A 108 -15.04 8.59 -13.10
N VAL A 109 -14.41 7.45 -12.83
CA VAL A 109 -13.12 7.42 -12.15
C VAL A 109 -11.98 7.96 -13.03
N MET A 110 -12.14 7.98 -14.36
CA MET A 110 -11.09 8.41 -15.28
C MET A 110 -10.83 9.91 -15.19
N ASP A 111 -11.87 10.74 -15.16
CA ASP A 111 -11.70 12.19 -15.00
C ASP A 111 -11.04 12.54 -13.66
N THR A 112 -11.43 11.84 -12.59
CA THR A 112 -10.82 12.01 -11.27
C THR A 112 -9.35 11.59 -11.29
N LEU A 113 -9.03 10.48 -11.96
CA LEU A 113 -7.67 9.99 -12.12
C LEU A 113 -6.81 10.95 -12.94
N LEU A 114 -7.31 11.48 -14.07
CA LEU A 114 -6.59 12.45 -14.90
C LEU A 114 -6.32 13.75 -14.15
N LYS A 115 -7.30 14.22 -13.36
CA LYS A 115 -7.08 15.35 -12.45
C LYS A 115 -5.98 15.04 -11.43
N ALA A 116 -6.02 13.86 -10.80
CA ALA A 116 -4.99 13.44 -9.87
C ALA A 116 -3.59 13.35 -10.51
N ILE A 117 -3.49 12.87 -11.76
CA ILE A 117 -2.21 12.81 -12.50
C ILE A 117 -1.63 14.22 -12.69
N ASN A 118 -2.47 15.20 -13.01
CA ASN A 118 -2.05 16.58 -13.16
C ASN A 118 -1.67 17.23 -11.82
N ASP A 119 -2.45 16.97 -10.75
CA ASP A 119 -2.20 17.51 -9.41
C ASP A 119 -0.93 16.88 -8.77
N TYR A 120 -0.59 15.65 -9.15
CA TYR A 120 0.49 14.85 -8.57
C TYR A 120 1.46 14.31 -9.63
N PRO A 121 2.21 15.19 -10.31
CA PRO A 121 3.17 14.77 -11.32
C PRO A 121 4.25 13.86 -10.72
N ASP A 122 4.79 12.97 -11.56
CA ASP A 122 5.80 11.96 -11.22
C ASP A 122 5.31 10.84 -10.27
N SER A 123 3.99 10.76 -10.06
CA SER A 123 3.40 9.70 -9.25
C SER A 123 3.26 8.39 -10.00
N SER A 124 3.40 7.31 -9.26
CA SER A 124 3.08 5.96 -9.71
C SER A 124 1.59 5.75 -9.80
N ILE A 125 1.10 5.20 -10.90
CA ILE A 125 -0.32 4.85 -11.02
C ILE A 125 -0.49 3.36 -10.72
N LEU A 126 -1.23 3.04 -9.67
CA LEU A 126 -1.58 1.68 -9.27
C LEU A 126 -3.08 1.47 -9.50
N VAL A 127 -3.47 0.45 -10.26
CA VAL A 127 -4.89 0.21 -10.58
C VAL A 127 -5.25 -1.23 -10.30
N SER A 128 -6.25 -1.47 -9.45
CA SER A 128 -6.88 -2.80 -9.36
C SER A 128 -7.50 -3.14 -10.72
N SER A 129 -6.99 -4.17 -11.38
CA SER A 129 -7.46 -4.65 -12.68
C SER A 129 -8.51 -5.76 -12.53
N ASN A 130 -9.17 -5.83 -11.38
CA ASN A 130 -10.29 -6.73 -11.15
C ASN A 130 -11.61 -6.02 -11.52
N GLY A 131 -12.54 -6.74 -12.16
CA GLY A 131 -13.85 -6.19 -12.52
C GLY A 131 -13.75 -4.93 -13.38
N ASP A 132 -14.48 -3.88 -12.98
CA ASP A 132 -14.58 -2.59 -13.68
C ASP A 132 -13.24 -1.86 -13.82
N GLY A 133 -12.27 -2.16 -12.96
CA GLY A 133 -10.92 -1.60 -13.07
C GLY A 133 -10.18 -1.97 -14.36
N ASN A 134 -10.62 -3.02 -15.08
CA ASN A 134 -10.11 -3.32 -16.42
C ASN A 134 -10.43 -2.20 -17.43
N LEU A 135 -11.56 -1.51 -17.28
CA LEU A 135 -11.92 -0.40 -18.15
C LEU A 135 -10.94 0.77 -17.97
N VAL A 136 -10.60 1.09 -16.71
CA VAL A 136 -9.58 2.09 -16.36
C VAL A 136 -8.22 1.74 -16.95
N VAL A 137 -7.78 0.49 -16.76
CA VAL A 137 -6.51 -0.01 -17.31
C VAL A 137 -6.48 0.12 -18.84
N ASN A 138 -7.54 -0.28 -19.52
CA ASN A 138 -7.61 -0.19 -20.98
C ASN A 138 -7.57 1.25 -21.47
N GLU A 139 -8.24 2.17 -20.78
CA GLU A 139 -8.23 3.59 -21.12
C GLU A 139 -6.86 4.23 -20.90
N LEU A 140 -6.17 3.90 -19.80
CA LEU A 140 -4.78 4.32 -19.56
C LEU A 140 -3.84 3.83 -20.68
N ARG A 141 -3.98 2.57 -21.12
CA ARG A 141 -3.19 2.01 -22.22
C ARG A 141 -3.42 2.77 -23.53
N LYS A 142 -4.68 3.05 -23.90
CA LYS A 142 -5.01 3.81 -25.11
C LYS A 142 -4.37 5.21 -25.12
N ARG A 143 -4.22 5.82 -23.94
CA ARG A 143 -3.62 7.14 -23.76
C ARG A 143 -2.10 7.11 -23.60
N GLY A 144 -1.47 5.93 -23.66
CA GLY A 144 -0.02 5.79 -23.44
C GLY A 144 0.43 6.08 -22.01
N ILE A 145 -0.48 6.05 -21.03
CA ILE A 145 -0.16 6.36 -19.64
C ILE A 145 0.34 5.09 -18.95
N PHE A 146 1.60 5.15 -18.49
CA PHE A 146 2.23 4.06 -17.76
C PHE A 146 1.55 3.84 -16.40
N HIS A 147 1.25 2.59 -16.07
CA HIS A 147 0.62 2.20 -14.81
C HIS A 147 0.94 0.76 -14.46
N THR A 148 0.73 0.40 -13.19
CA THR A 148 0.86 -0.96 -12.68
C THR A 148 -0.52 -1.54 -12.40
N SER A 149 -0.87 -2.60 -13.13
CA SER A 149 -2.10 -3.35 -12.89
C SER A 149 -1.94 -4.30 -11.69
N ILE A 150 -2.85 -4.23 -10.73
CA ILE A 150 -2.88 -5.06 -9.51
C ILE A 150 -4.00 -6.08 -9.62
N HIS A 151 -3.63 -7.35 -9.62
CA HIS A 151 -4.57 -8.47 -9.64
C HIS A 151 -4.62 -9.14 -8.26
N TRP A 152 -5.60 -8.78 -7.42
CA TRP A 152 -5.67 -9.19 -6.01
C TRP A 152 -5.73 -10.69 -5.76
N GLY A 153 -6.45 -11.42 -6.62
CA GLY A 153 -6.73 -12.84 -6.45
C GLY A 153 -5.57 -13.75 -6.87
N CYS A 154 -4.54 -13.21 -7.54
CA CYS A 154 -3.41 -14.01 -8.00
C CYS A 154 -2.51 -14.45 -6.83
N GLY A 155 -1.78 -15.54 -7.05
CA GLY A 155 -0.75 -16.03 -6.12
C GLY A 155 0.32 -14.98 -5.84
N CYS A 156 0.92 -15.06 -4.65
CA CYS A 156 2.02 -14.21 -4.24
C CYS A 156 3.23 -14.35 -5.18
N PHE A 157 4.06 -13.30 -5.28
CA PHE A 157 5.21 -13.29 -6.18
C PHE A 157 6.35 -14.24 -5.74
N GLY A 158 6.61 -14.32 -4.43
CA GLY A 158 7.67 -15.18 -3.87
C GLY A 158 7.16 -16.51 -3.30
N GLU A 159 7.97 -17.57 -3.42
CA GLU A 159 7.65 -18.92 -2.90
C GLU A 159 7.39 -18.92 -1.38
N LYS A 160 8.15 -18.12 -0.62
CA LYS A 160 7.94 -17.95 0.83
C LYS A 160 6.54 -17.38 1.12
N ASN A 161 6.14 -16.35 0.39
CA ASN A 161 4.83 -15.71 0.58
C ASN A 161 3.70 -16.59 0.04
N TYR A 162 3.94 -17.40 -0.98
CA TYR A 162 2.98 -18.38 -1.48
C TYR A 162 2.64 -19.47 -0.45
N LYS A 163 3.62 -19.86 0.39
CA LYS A 163 3.42 -20.79 1.51
C LYS A 163 2.70 -20.17 2.71
N GLN A 164 2.71 -18.84 2.83
CA GLN A 164 2.18 -18.15 3.99
C GLN A 164 0.83 -17.48 3.73
N TYR A 165 0.59 -16.98 2.51
CA TYR A 165 -0.60 -16.21 2.16
C TYR A 165 -1.33 -16.86 0.98
N ALA A 166 -2.66 -16.84 1.04
CA ALA A 166 -3.50 -17.42 0.01
C ALA A 166 -3.41 -16.67 -1.32
N ASN A 167 -3.18 -15.35 -1.28
CA ASN A 167 -3.05 -14.48 -2.45
C ASN A 167 -2.36 -13.15 -2.11
N LYS A 168 -2.12 -12.32 -3.15
CA LYS A 168 -1.54 -10.98 -3.04
C LYS A 168 -2.30 -10.07 -2.06
N ARG A 169 -3.62 -10.18 -1.98
CA ARG A 169 -4.44 -9.40 -1.03
C ARG A 169 -4.10 -9.74 0.41
N ALA A 170 -4.08 -11.03 0.74
CA ALA A 170 -3.72 -11.46 2.09
C ALA A 170 -2.28 -11.05 2.47
N GLN A 171 -1.34 -11.13 1.52
CA GLN A 171 0.03 -10.66 1.72
C GLN A 171 0.08 -9.16 2.04
N ALA A 172 -0.54 -8.33 1.19
CA ALA A 172 -0.51 -6.88 1.34
C ALA A 172 -1.11 -6.43 2.68
N TYR A 173 -2.24 -7.00 3.09
CA TYR A 173 -2.83 -6.74 4.40
C TYR A 173 -1.94 -7.20 5.55
N GLY A 174 -1.24 -8.33 5.42
CA GLY A 174 -0.27 -8.78 6.41
C GLY A 174 0.88 -7.80 6.61
N TYR A 175 1.45 -7.27 5.52
CA TYR A 175 2.52 -6.27 5.59
C TYR A 175 2.02 -4.90 6.07
N MET A 176 0.82 -4.50 5.67
CA MET A 176 0.17 -3.28 6.18
C MET A 176 -0.07 -3.36 7.69
N ALA A 177 -0.57 -4.49 8.20
CA ALA A 177 -0.77 -4.70 9.63
C ALA A 177 0.54 -4.59 10.42
N HIS A 178 1.62 -5.15 9.89
CA HIS A 178 2.95 -5.03 10.48
C HIS A 178 3.46 -3.58 10.48
N ALA A 179 3.27 -2.85 9.39
CA ALA A 179 3.64 -1.43 9.32
C ALA A 179 2.81 -0.56 10.29
N MET A 180 1.51 -0.82 10.42
CA MET A 180 0.65 -0.15 11.39
C MET A 180 1.12 -0.39 12.82
N TYR A 181 1.46 -1.63 13.16
CA TYR A 181 2.02 -1.97 14.48
C TYR A 181 3.29 -1.19 14.82
N LEU A 182 4.16 -0.97 13.84
CA LEU A 182 5.39 -0.18 13.98
C LEU A 182 5.14 1.34 13.99
N GLY A 183 3.91 1.78 13.73
CA GLY A 183 3.57 3.21 13.62
C GLY A 183 3.99 3.86 12.30
N ASN A 184 4.23 3.03 11.27
CA ASN A 184 4.69 3.45 9.93
C ASN A 184 3.51 3.74 8.98
N VAL A 185 2.28 3.78 9.46
CA VAL A 185 1.10 4.16 8.66
C VAL A 185 0.45 5.40 9.26
N ARG A 186 0.29 6.43 8.43
CA ARG A 186 -0.41 7.66 8.80
C ARG A 186 -1.54 7.98 7.84
N ILE A 187 -2.62 8.51 8.37
CA ILE A 187 -3.73 9.06 7.57
C ILE A 187 -3.75 10.56 7.82
N ASN A 188 -3.37 11.31 6.79
CA ASN A 188 -3.21 12.75 6.87
C ASN A 188 -4.47 13.50 6.40
N THR A 189 -5.63 12.88 6.55
CA THR A 189 -6.93 13.47 6.24
C THR A 189 -7.97 13.04 7.28
N ALA A 190 -8.69 14.02 7.84
CA ALA A 190 -9.85 13.75 8.68
C ALA A 190 -11.07 13.31 7.86
N GLU A 191 -11.08 13.60 6.55
CA GLU A 191 -12.17 13.22 5.67
C GLU A 191 -12.29 11.70 5.63
N LYS A 192 -13.50 11.20 5.86
CA LYS A 192 -13.82 9.75 5.86
C LYS A 192 -13.09 8.94 6.93
N LYS A 193 -12.62 9.57 8.02
CA LYS A 193 -12.03 8.88 9.17
C LYS A 193 -12.90 7.71 9.66
N ALA A 194 -14.20 7.94 9.84
CA ALA A 194 -15.14 6.91 10.25
C ALA A 194 -15.22 5.75 9.24
N ASP A 195 -15.31 6.06 7.94
CA ASP A 195 -15.34 5.04 6.87
C ASP A 195 -14.06 4.20 6.86
N ILE A 196 -12.89 4.83 7.01
CA ILE A 196 -11.59 4.15 7.03
C ILE A 196 -11.51 3.21 8.23
N GLN A 197 -11.90 3.70 9.42
CA GLN A 197 -11.91 2.90 10.64
C GLN A 197 -12.88 1.72 10.51
N ALA A 198 -14.09 1.95 10.00
CA ALA A 198 -15.10 0.91 9.78
C ALA A 198 -14.62 -0.14 8.77
N GLN A 199 -14.05 0.28 7.64
CA GLN A 199 -13.48 -0.64 6.65
C GLN A 199 -12.36 -1.47 7.24
N LEU A 200 -11.36 -0.85 7.88
CA LEU A 200 -10.23 -1.59 8.47
C LEU A 200 -10.66 -2.55 9.59
N ALA A 201 -11.63 -2.16 10.44
CA ALA A 201 -12.16 -3.02 11.49
C ALA A 201 -12.92 -4.24 10.95
N SER A 202 -13.53 -4.12 9.77
CA SER A 202 -14.25 -5.23 9.12
C SER A 202 -13.34 -6.26 8.44
N ILE A 203 -12.04 -5.96 8.27
CA ILE A 203 -11.08 -6.87 7.65
C ILE A 203 -10.68 -7.97 8.64
N THR A 204 -11.18 -9.18 8.40
CA THR A 204 -10.85 -10.36 9.20
C THR A 204 -9.94 -11.33 8.44
N GLN A 205 -9.17 -12.11 9.20
CA GLN A 205 -8.28 -13.13 8.69
C GLN A 205 -8.79 -14.53 9.04
N SER A 206 -8.58 -15.48 8.13
CA SER A 206 -8.85 -16.90 8.30
C SER A 206 -7.72 -17.73 7.68
N GLN A 207 -7.85 -19.06 7.73
CA GLN A 207 -6.93 -19.96 7.07
C GLN A 207 -7.62 -20.68 5.91
N ASP A 208 -6.89 -20.88 4.81
CA ASP A 208 -7.36 -21.74 3.72
C ASP A 208 -7.05 -23.23 4.00
N SER A 209 -7.38 -24.11 3.05
CA SER A 209 -7.15 -25.55 3.19
C SER A 209 -5.68 -25.95 3.28
N LEU A 210 -4.76 -25.05 2.96
CA LEU A 210 -3.31 -25.23 3.04
C LEU A 210 -2.72 -24.51 4.27
N LEU A 211 -3.57 -24.08 5.21
CA LEU A 211 -3.22 -23.33 6.42
C LEU A 211 -2.58 -21.95 6.15
N ARG A 212 -2.77 -21.42 4.94
CA ARG A 212 -2.26 -20.10 4.56
C ARG A 212 -3.22 -19.02 5.03
N ILE A 213 -2.67 -17.86 5.37
CA ILE A 213 -3.45 -16.68 5.75
C ILE A 213 -4.31 -16.24 4.56
N LYS A 214 -5.60 -16.17 4.79
CA LYS A 214 -6.61 -15.63 3.88
C LYS A 214 -7.25 -14.42 4.55
N VAL A 215 -7.55 -13.39 3.77
CA VAL A 215 -8.35 -12.26 4.23
C VAL A 215 -9.77 -12.41 3.69
N ILE A 216 -10.77 -12.05 4.50
CA ILE A 216 -12.19 -12.06 4.11
C ILE A 216 -12.39 -11.46 2.72
N SER A 217 -13.13 -12.14 1.84
CA SER A 217 -13.32 -11.64 0.48
C SER A 217 -14.29 -10.45 0.46
N LYS A 218 -14.24 -9.63 -0.58
CA LYS A 218 -15.16 -8.50 -0.75
C LYS A 218 -16.63 -8.96 -0.76
N SER A 219 -16.94 -10.07 -1.43
CA SER A 219 -18.30 -10.63 -1.48
C SER A 219 -18.77 -11.12 -0.11
N ASP A 220 -17.89 -11.77 0.65
CA ASP A 220 -18.25 -12.27 2.00
C ASP A 220 -18.48 -11.11 2.97
N LEU A 221 -17.67 -10.06 2.85
CA LEU A 221 -17.77 -8.85 3.66
C LEU A 221 -19.09 -8.10 3.41
N ILE A 222 -19.49 -7.95 2.14
CA ILE A 222 -20.79 -7.38 1.76
C ILE A 222 -21.94 -8.27 2.26
N SER A 223 -21.82 -9.59 2.12
CA SER A 223 -22.84 -10.54 2.59
C SER A 223 -23.03 -10.51 4.11
N ALA A 224 -21.97 -10.16 4.86
CA ALA A 224 -22.01 -9.94 6.30
C ALA A 224 -22.56 -8.55 6.71
N GLY A 225 -22.99 -7.72 5.75
CA GLY A 225 -23.56 -6.40 6.01
C GLY A 225 -22.54 -5.29 6.22
N HIS A 226 -21.26 -5.53 5.91
CA HIS A 226 -20.22 -4.51 6.00
C HIS A 226 -20.06 -3.74 4.68
N GLN A 227 -19.55 -2.52 4.78
CA GLN A 227 -19.22 -1.69 3.62
C GLN A 227 -18.02 -2.24 2.86
N GLU A 228 -18.03 -2.10 1.53
CA GLU A 228 -16.91 -2.48 0.70
C GLU A 228 -15.59 -1.79 1.11
N PRO A 229 -14.46 -2.53 1.22
CA PRO A 229 -13.21 -2.01 1.78
C PRO A 229 -12.37 -1.27 0.73
N ASP A 230 -12.98 -0.41 -0.10
CA ASP A 230 -12.31 0.24 -1.22
C ASP A 230 -11.06 1.03 -0.79
N ILE A 231 -11.16 1.79 0.31
CA ILE A 231 -10.09 2.66 0.81
C ILE A 231 -9.01 1.81 1.49
N ALA A 232 -9.42 0.80 2.27
CA ALA A 232 -8.49 -0.13 2.91
C ALA A 232 -7.68 -0.94 1.89
N ASP A 233 -8.33 -1.42 0.81
CA ASP A 233 -7.65 -2.11 -0.29
C ASP A 233 -6.68 -1.18 -1.02
N VAL A 234 -7.07 0.08 -1.29
CA VAL A 234 -6.15 1.07 -1.87
C VAL A 234 -4.92 1.29 -0.98
N LEU A 235 -5.12 1.45 0.33
CA LEU A 235 -4.01 1.60 1.28
C LEU A 235 -3.08 0.38 1.25
N ALA A 236 -3.65 -0.83 1.14
CA ALA A 236 -2.89 -2.06 1.08
C ALA A 236 -2.02 -2.17 -0.19
N PHE A 237 -2.33 -1.50 -1.31
CA PHE A 237 -1.48 -1.51 -2.51
C PHE A 237 -0.04 -1.07 -2.23
N ALA A 238 0.13 -0.09 -1.35
CA ALA A 238 1.45 0.42 -0.98
C ALA A 238 2.34 -0.65 -0.31
N PHE A 239 1.75 -1.75 0.16
CA PHE A 239 2.42 -2.85 0.85
C PHE A 239 2.55 -4.12 0.01
N LEU A 240 2.18 -4.08 -1.27
CA LEU A 240 2.33 -5.24 -2.15
C LEU A 240 3.81 -5.44 -2.54
N GLU A 241 4.28 -6.69 -2.46
CA GLU A 241 5.63 -7.08 -2.85
C GLU A 241 5.89 -6.82 -4.34
N GLY A 242 7.11 -6.39 -4.68
CA GLY A 242 7.48 -6.11 -6.07
C GLY A 242 6.88 -4.82 -6.64
N MET A 243 6.10 -4.08 -5.86
CA MET A 243 5.72 -2.70 -6.22
C MET A 243 6.95 -1.80 -6.04
N ASN A 244 7.81 -1.78 -7.06
CA ASN A 244 8.84 -0.76 -7.20
C ASN A 244 8.20 0.53 -7.72
N MET A 245 8.74 1.67 -7.31
CA MET A 245 8.37 2.96 -7.90
C MET A 245 8.59 2.89 -9.43
N PRO A 246 7.70 3.47 -10.25
CA PRO A 246 8.00 3.75 -11.63
C PRO A 246 9.28 4.58 -11.63
N LYS A 247 10.19 4.17 -12.49
CA LYS A 247 11.28 5.04 -12.90
C LYS A 247 10.62 6.32 -13.45
N PRO A 248 11.16 7.51 -13.17
CA PRO A 248 10.66 8.72 -13.82
C PRO A 248 10.53 8.41 -15.30
N VAL A 249 9.36 8.73 -15.87
CA VAL A 249 9.14 8.60 -17.31
C VAL A 249 10.28 9.40 -17.94
N GLN A 250 11.21 8.70 -18.59
CA GLN A 250 12.08 9.38 -19.53
C GLN A 250 11.13 9.90 -20.58
N THR A 251 10.83 11.19 -20.53
CA THR A 251 10.34 11.88 -21.71
C THR A 251 11.44 11.71 -22.72
N GLU A 252 11.33 10.69 -23.57
CA GLU A 252 12.09 10.68 -24.81
C GLU A 252 11.77 12.00 -25.50
N GLY A 253 12.84 12.75 -25.79
CA GLY A 253 12.75 14.09 -26.32
C GLY A 253 11.85 14.14 -27.54
N VAL A 254 10.94 15.12 -27.51
CA VAL A 254 10.48 15.79 -28.74
C VAL A 254 11.50 16.88 -29.04
#